data_AF-A0A379FYG7-F1
#
_entry.id   AF-A0A379FYG7-F1
#
_cell.length_a   1.000
_cell.length_b   1.000
_cell.length_c   1.000
_cell.angle_alpha   90.00
_cell.angle_beta   90.00
_cell.angle_gamma   90.00
#
_symmetry.space_group_name_H-M   'P 1'
#
loop_
_entity.id
_entity.type
_entity.pdbx_description
1 polymer ?
#
loop_
_entity_poly.entity_id
_entity_poly.type
_entity_poly.pdbx_seq_one_letter_code
_entity_poly.pdbx_strand_id
1 'polypeptide(L)'
;MQNIIKKQRDGFITYQKEGEIDFWQIVNDYIDGKISGKNLGSGNIERSVARIHVDGQNYIIKCEKERDKRIEKRLMRIISGPFYSQLLMRLVSAQNKGCMVTNDIYFVAEKMVGRESVETWIIAEYVEGTVLSELDDITPYYAEMKSVINQLHNYGLSSNDIHAGNFVVTNVGLKVIDLSDYGNFAICKANDLIALQRFYDIEPDSKNCVYRFIRFRDNFRHWSRKIRGKKTRL
;
A
#
# COMPACT_ATOMS: atom_id res chain seq x y z
N MET A 1 -3.49 23.45 -3.63
CA MET A 1 -3.00 22.25 -4.35
C MET A 1 -1.76 21.79 -3.63
N GLN A 2 -1.71 20.55 -3.18
CA GLN A 2 -0.56 20.06 -2.41
C GLN A 2 0.61 19.75 -3.35
N ASN A 3 1.79 20.26 -3.03
CA ASN A 3 3.02 20.07 -3.80
C ASN A 3 3.98 19.11 -3.10
N ILE A 4 4.88 18.50 -3.88
CA ILE A 4 5.93 17.61 -3.37
C ILE A 4 7.30 18.24 -3.61
N ILE A 5 8.06 18.37 -2.53
CA ILE A 5 9.44 18.86 -2.52
C ILE A 5 10.38 17.66 -2.62
N LYS A 6 11.28 17.69 -3.60
CA LYS A 6 12.31 16.67 -3.80
C LYS A 6 13.67 17.20 -3.35
N LYS A 7 14.39 16.46 -2.50
CA LYS A 7 15.75 16.82 -2.02
C LYS A 7 16.65 15.58 -1.98
N GLN A 8 17.96 15.79 -2.05
CA GLN A 8 18.95 14.74 -1.79
C GLN A 8 19.58 14.95 -0.42
N ARG A 9 19.58 13.92 0.43
CA ARG A 9 20.06 13.96 1.83
C ARG A 9 20.65 12.61 2.23
N ASP A 10 21.85 12.57 2.79
CA ASP A 10 22.49 11.36 3.37
C ASP A 10 22.48 10.11 2.47
N GLY A 11 22.62 10.30 1.15
CA GLY A 11 22.57 9.21 0.16
C GLY A 11 21.15 8.73 -0.21
N PHE A 12 20.11 9.39 0.31
CA PHE A 12 18.71 9.21 -0.06
C PHE A 12 18.23 10.32 -0.99
N ILE A 13 17.28 9.96 -1.86
CA ILE A 13 16.41 10.91 -2.53
C ILE A 13 15.11 10.97 -1.74
N THR A 14 14.79 12.14 -1.23
CA THR A 14 13.63 12.40 -0.38
C THR A 14 12.54 13.13 -1.15
N TYR A 15 11.30 12.78 -0.86
CA TYR A 15 10.08 13.36 -1.41
C TYR A 15 9.15 13.67 -0.24
N GLN A 16 8.79 14.93 -0.07
CA GLN A 16 7.95 15.37 1.05
C GLN A 16 6.83 16.25 0.54
N LYS A 17 5.63 16.10 1.09
CA LYS A 17 4.58 17.10 0.92
C LYS A 17 5.02 18.43 1.54
N GLU A 18 4.71 19.54 0.88
CA GLU A 18 5.00 20.88 1.38
C GLU A 18 4.35 21.09 2.76
N GLY A 19 5.15 21.56 3.73
CA GLY A 19 4.76 21.72 5.13
C GLY A 19 5.96 22.09 6.01
N GLU A 20 5.69 22.42 7.27
CA GLU A 20 6.71 22.91 8.21
C GLU A 20 7.54 21.78 8.85
N ILE A 21 6.98 20.58 8.97
CA ILE A 21 7.62 19.44 9.60
C ILE A 21 8.74 18.91 8.69
N ASP A 22 9.97 18.78 9.23
CA ASP A 22 11.05 18.05 8.55
C ASP A 22 10.96 16.56 8.89
N PHE A 23 10.26 15.80 8.05
CA PHE A 23 10.08 14.37 8.26
C PHE A 23 11.38 13.56 8.11
N TRP A 24 12.41 14.10 7.45
CA TRP A 24 13.71 13.43 7.43
C TRP A 24 14.38 13.47 8.80
N GLN A 25 14.24 14.58 9.52
CA GLN A 25 14.74 14.68 10.89
C GLN A 25 14.03 13.67 11.81
N ILE A 26 12.72 13.51 11.67
CA ILE A 26 11.94 12.49 12.40
C ILE A 26 12.46 11.07 12.11
N VAL A 27 12.75 10.75 10.84
CA VAL A 27 13.34 9.45 10.47
C VAL A 27 14.70 9.25 11.15
N ASN A 28 15.59 10.24 11.11
CA ASN A 28 16.89 10.17 11.77
C ASN A 28 16.76 10.01 13.28
N ASP A 29 15.88 10.78 13.92
CA ASP A 29 15.67 10.71 15.37
C ASP A 29 15.05 9.36 15.79
N TYR A 30 14.22 8.75 14.94
CA TYR A 30 13.75 7.38 15.15
C TYR A 30 14.88 6.35 15.01
N ILE A 31 15.72 6.46 13.98
CA ILE A 31 16.88 5.58 13.76
C ILE A 31 17.88 5.68 14.93
N ASP A 32 18.12 6.88 15.43
CA ASP A 32 19.00 7.17 16.57
C ASP A 32 18.40 6.76 17.93
N GLY A 33 17.15 6.29 17.95
CA GLY A 33 16.45 5.89 19.18
C GLY A 33 15.96 7.05 20.05
N LYS A 34 15.97 8.29 19.55
CA LYS A 34 15.43 9.47 20.24
C LYS A 34 13.90 9.48 20.22
N ILE A 35 13.29 8.91 19.18
CA ILE A 35 11.84 8.70 19.09
C ILE A 35 11.55 7.21 19.30
N SER A 36 10.75 6.91 20.32
CA SER A 36 10.25 5.55 20.54
C SER A 36 9.07 5.25 19.61
N GLY A 37 9.01 4.02 19.10
CA GLY A 37 7.90 3.54 18.28
C GLY A 37 7.28 2.28 18.83
N LYS A 38 5.95 2.18 18.78
CA LYS A 38 5.23 0.93 19.03
C LYS A 38 5.24 0.10 17.75
N ASN A 39 6.01 -0.99 17.75
CA ASN A 39 6.10 -1.90 16.61
C ASN A 39 4.73 -2.54 16.33
N LEU A 40 4.31 -2.53 15.07
CA LEU A 40 3.04 -3.10 14.61
C LEU A 40 3.22 -4.47 13.94
N GLY A 41 4.46 -4.95 13.82
CA GLY A 41 4.81 -6.18 13.14
C GLY A 41 4.79 -6.02 11.62
N SER A 42 5.79 -6.60 10.97
CA SER A 42 5.93 -6.58 9.51
C SER A 42 5.95 -7.99 8.89
N GLY A 43 6.00 -9.03 9.73
CA GLY A 43 6.17 -10.43 9.31
C GLY A 43 7.52 -10.75 8.62
N ASN A 44 8.38 -9.75 8.41
CA ASN A 44 9.67 -9.88 7.73
C ASN A 44 10.75 -9.03 8.43
N ILE A 45 11.91 -9.63 8.72
CA ILE A 45 13.05 -8.95 9.35
C ILE A 45 13.62 -7.78 8.51
N GLU A 46 13.41 -7.80 7.19
CA GLU A 46 13.83 -6.74 6.26
C GLU A 46 12.81 -5.60 6.14
N ARG A 47 11.73 -5.65 6.91
CA ARG A 47 10.71 -4.61 6.97
C ARG A 47 10.45 -4.21 8.41
N SER A 48 10.24 -2.94 8.66
CA SER A 48 9.74 -2.47 9.96
C SER A 48 8.56 -1.54 9.76
N VAL A 49 7.59 -1.65 10.66
CA VAL A 49 6.42 -0.77 10.72
C VAL A 49 6.20 -0.45 12.19
N ALA A 50 6.17 0.83 12.53
CA ALA A 50 5.91 1.28 13.89
C ALA A 50 4.97 2.49 13.87
N ARG A 51 4.17 2.59 14.93
CA ARG A 51 3.47 3.83 15.28
C ARG A 51 4.40 4.69 16.13
N ILE A 52 4.63 5.93 15.71
CA ILE A 52 5.37 6.93 16.46
C ILE A 52 4.45 8.08 16.85
N HIS A 53 4.81 8.80 17.91
CA HIS A 53 4.10 9.99 18.37
C HIS A 53 5.07 11.16 18.34
N VAL A 54 4.74 12.20 17.57
CA VAL A 54 5.57 13.39 17.38
C VAL A 54 4.66 14.61 17.44
N ASP A 55 5.02 15.59 18.29
CA ASP A 55 4.30 16.86 18.43
C ASP A 55 2.78 16.73 18.62
N GLY A 56 2.35 15.76 19.43
CA GLY A 56 0.93 15.53 19.72
C GLY A 56 0.18 14.70 18.66
N GLN A 57 0.83 14.31 17.56
CA GLN A 57 0.23 13.56 16.46
C GLN A 57 0.83 12.16 16.32
N ASN A 58 -0.02 11.17 16.01
CA ASN A 58 0.43 9.82 15.68
C ASN A 58 0.74 9.70 14.19
N TYR A 59 1.84 8.99 13.88
CA TYR A 59 2.24 8.65 12.52
C TYR A 59 2.60 7.18 12.41
N ILE A 60 2.54 6.65 11.20
CA ILE A 60 3.15 5.38 10.85
C ILE A 60 4.52 5.65 10.20
N ILE A 61 5.58 5.10 10.79
CA ILE A 61 6.90 5.02 10.18
C ILE A 61 7.13 3.61 9.66
N LYS A 62 7.53 3.49 8.39
CA LYS A 62 7.91 2.22 7.76
C LYS A 62 9.33 2.29 7.21
N CYS A 63 10.06 1.19 7.34
CA CYS A 63 11.30 0.95 6.59
C CYS A 63 11.15 -0.33 5.77
N GLU A 64 11.41 -0.24 4.47
CA GLU A 64 11.45 -1.38 3.57
C GLU A 64 12.83 -1.58 2.97
N LYS A 65 13.42 -2.75 3.23
CA LYS A 65 14.69 -3.21 2.63
C LYS A 65 14.50 -4.48 1.80
N GLU A 66 13.31 -5.07 1.79
CA GLU A 66 13.07 -6.36 1.15
C GLU A 66 13.26 -6.32 -0.37
N ARG A 67 13.95 -7.35 -0.87
CA ARG A 67 14.28 -7.51 -2.29
C ARG A 67 13.59 -8.74 -2.87
N ASP A 68 12.92 -8.58 -4.01
CA ASP A 68 12.38 -9.75 -4.72
C ASP A 68 13.54 -10.58 -5.27
N LYS A 69 13.61 -11.86 -4.90
CA LYS A 69 14.69 -12.77 -5.32
C LYS A 69 14.66 -13.05 -6.82
N ARG A 70 13.51 -12.83 -7.48
CA ARG A 70 13.30 -13.10 -8.90
C ARG A 70 13.86 -11.99 -9.78
N ILE A 71 14.79 -12.34 -10.65
CA ILE A 71 15.50 -11.41 -11.54
C ILE A 71 14.52 -10.68 -12.47
N GLU A 72 13.53 -11.38 -13.01
CA GLU A 72 12.54 -10.79 -13.91
C GLU A 72 11.75 -9.66 -13.23
N LYS A 73 11.42 -9.83 -11.94
CA LYS A 73 10.74 -8.79 -11.17
C LYS A 73 11.64 -7.64 -10.81
N ARG A 74 12.91 -7.90 -10.50
CA ARG A 74 13.90 -6.85 -10.28
C ARG A 74 14.13 -6.01 -11.54
N LEU A 75 14.18 -6.65 -12.71
CA LEU A 75 14.30 -5.94 -13.99
C LEU A 75 13.06 -5.06 -14.26
N MET A 76 11.85 -5.59 -14.02
CA MET A 76 10.63 -4.80 -14.15
C MET A 76 10.59 -3.61 -13.19
N ARG A 77 11.16 -3.72 -11.99
CA ARG A 77 11.30 -2.60 -11.04
C ARG A 77 12.27 -1.53 -11.56
N ILE A 78 13.40 -1.94 -12.12
CA ILE A 78 14.37 -1.01 -12.74
C ILE A 78 13.70 -0.20 -13.87
N ILE A 79 12.88 -0.86 -14.69
CA ILE A 79 12.15 -0.19 -15.78
C ILE A 79 11.10 0.77 -15.21
N SER A 80 10.27 0.28 -14.29
CA SER A 80 9.13 1.02 -13.72
C SER A 80 9.55 2.16 -12.79
N GLY A 81 10.77 2.11 -12.23
CA GLY A 81 11.26 3.07 -11.25
C GLY A 81 10.82 2.73 -9.82
N PRO A 82 11.18 3.58 -8.84
CA PRO A 82 10.86 3.36 -7.45
C PRO A 82 9.37 3.58 -7.18
N PHE A 83 8.77 2.69 -6.39
CA PHE A 83 7.33 2.64 -6.21
C PHE A 83 6.79 3.72 -5.27
N TYR A 84 7.40 3.91 -4.11
CA TYR A 84 6.79 4.72 -3.05
C TYR A 84 6.77 6.21 -3.41
N SER A 85 7.81 6.74 -4.05
CA SER A 85 7.77 8.10 -4.57
C SER A 85 6.70 8.27 -5.65
N GLN A 86 6.49 7.28 -6.53
CA GLN A 86 5.39 7.30 -7.50
C GLN A 86 4.01 7.19 -6.84
N LEU A 87 3.87 6.35 -5.81
CA LEU A 87 2.65 6.23 -5.02
C LEU A 87 2.31 7.56 -4.34
N LEU A 88 3.30 8.23 -3.75
CA LEU A 88 3.13 9.56 -3.15
C LEU A 88 2.60 10.59 -4.18
N MET A 89 3.19 10.63 -5.38
CA MET A 89 2.71 11.52 -6.46
C MET A 89 1.26 11.21 -6.88
N ARG A 90 0.92 9.91 -6.97
CA ARG A 90 -0.44 9.46 -7.31
C ARG A 90 -1.44 9.80 -6.21
N LEU A 91 -1.08 9.63 -4.94
CA LEU A 91 -1.89 10.00 -3.79
C LEU A 91 -2.18 11.50 -3.77
N VAL A 92 -1.16 12.35 -3.96
CA VAL A 92 -1.37 13.81 -4.05
C VAL A 92 -2.32 14.17 -5.19
N SER A 93 -2.17 13.54 -6.37
CA SER A 93 -3.08 13.76 -7.49
C SER A 93 -4.52 13.34 -7.17
N ALA A 94 -4.70 12.19 -6.52
CA ALA A 94 -6.00 11.68 -6.10
C ALA A 94 -6.67 12.58 -5.04
N GLN A 95 -5.91 13.03 -4.04
CA GLN A 95 -6.40 13.90 -2.97
C GLN A 95 -6.74 15.30 -3.48
N ASN A 96 -5.95 15.86 -4.39
CA ASN A 96 -6.29 17.12 -5.07
C ASN A 96 -7.59 17.01 -5.89
N LYS A 97 -8.03 15.79 -6.23
CA LYS A 97 -9.34 15.50 -6.87
C LYS A 97 -10.43 15.11 -5.86
N GLY A 98 -10.14 15.09 -4.56
CA GLY A 98 -11.10 14.79 -3.48
C GLY A 98 -11.11 13.35 -2.97
N CYS A 99 -10.10 12.51 -3.27
CA CYS A 99 -10.01 11.16 -2.72
C CYS A 99 -9.69 11.18 -1.21
N MET A 100 -10.57 10.62 -0.38
CA MET A 100 -10.43 10.57 1.09
C MET A 100 -10.48 9.14 1.67
N VAL A 101 -10.61 8.12 0.83
CA VAL A 101 -10.86 6.72 1.22
C VAL A 101 -9.59 5.93 1.57
N THR A 102 -8.42 6.59 1.63
CA THR A 102 -7.15 5.95 1.98
C THR A 102 -6.34 6.81 2.93
N ASN A 103 -5.42 6.19 3.67
CA ASN A 103 -4.43 6.94 4.46
C ASN A 103 -3.52 7.77 3.57
N ASP A 104 -3.03 8.88 4.11
CA ASP A 104 -2.04 9.72 3.46
C ASP A 104 -0.59 9.22 3.64
N ILE A 105 0.29 9.64 2.73
CA ILE A 105 1.76 9.53 2.85
C ILE A 105 2.33 10.94 2.88
N TYR A 106 3.05 11.30 3.95
CA TYR A 106 3.66 12.62 4.10
C TYR A 106 5.07 12.69 3.54
N PHE A 107 5.81 11.60 3.65
CA PHE A 107 7.24 11.56 3.33
C PHE A 107 7.67 10.20 2.80
N VAL A 108 8.58 10.22 1.83
CA VAL A 108 9.28 9.04 1.30
C VAL A 108 10.77 9.39 1.12
N ALA A 109 11.67 8.56 1.64
CA ALA A 109 13.10 8.62 1.36
C ALA A 109 13.57 7.29 0.74
N GLU A 110 14.18 7.37 -0.43
CA GLU A 110 14.62 6.21 -1.22
C GLU A 110 16.14 6.23 -1.41
N LYS A 111 16.82 5.18 -0.94
CA LYS A 111 18.24 4.94 -1.24
C LYS A 111 18.33 4.14 -2.53
N MET A 112 18.91 4.74 -3.56
CA MET A 112 18.91 4.16 -4.89
C MET A 112 20.24 3.48 -5.22
N VAL A 113 20.17 2.28 -5.81
CA VAL A 113 21.28 1.65 -6.52
C VAL A 113 20.84 1.45 -7.97
N GLY A 114 21.40 2.27 -8.87
CA GLY A 114 20.88 2.39 -10.24
C GLY A 114 19.45 2.96 -10.22
N ARG A 115 18.48 2.21 -10.76
CA ARG A 115 17.05 2.59 -10.77
C ARG A 115 16.21 1.83 -9.72
N GLU A 116 16.86 1.06 -8.85
CA GLU A 116 16.18 0.24 -7.85
C GLU A 116 16.37 0.85 -6.45
N SER A 117 15.29 1.05 -5.69
CA SER A 117 15.39 1.46 -4.27
C SER A 117 15.78 0.25 -3.42
N VAL A 118 16.91 0.34 -2.72
CA VAL A 118 17.43 -0.70 -1.81
C VAL A 118 16.99 -0.51 -0.37
N GLU A 119 16.57 0.70 -0.01
CA GLU A 119 16.06 1.04 1.31
C GLU A 119 15.09 2.20 1.16
N THR A 120 13.88 2.03 1.68
CA THR A 120 12.83 3.06 1.59
C THR A 120 12.26 3.35 2.97
N TRP A 121 12.33 4.61 3.41
CA TRP A 121 11.68 5.10 4.62
C TRP A 121 10.41 5.87 4.26
N ILE A 122 9.32 5.63 4.98
CA ILE A 122 8.01 6.21 4.70
C ILE A 122 7.42 6.75 6.01
N ILE A 123 6.90 7.98 5.98
CA ILE A 123 6.01 8.50 7.03
C ILE A 123 4.62 8.66 6.45
N ALA A 124 3.65 8.00 7.07
CA ALA A 124 2.25 7.98 6.65
C ALA A 124 1.31 8.40 7.79
N GLU A 125 0.10 8.80 7.41
CA GLU A 125 -1.02 9.01 8.32
C GLU A 125 -1.26 7.75 9.14
N TYR A 126 -1.32 7.91 10.47
CA TYR A 126 -1.94 6.91 11.33
C TYR A 126 -3.45 7.14 11.30
N VAL A 127 -4.19 6.20 10.71
CA VAL A 127 -5.65 6.26 10.67
C VAL A 127 -6.18 5.78 12.02
N GLU A 128 -6.78 6.69 12.78
CA GLU A 128 -7.46 6.37 14.03
C GLU A 128 -8.74 5.57 13.74
N GLY A 129 -8.91 4.44 14.42
CA GLY A 129 -10.05 3.55 14.23
C GLY A 129 -9.75 2.09 14.58
N THR A 130 -10.67 1.21 14.23
CA THR A 130 -10.57 -0.24 14.45
C THR A 130 -10.37 -0.95 13.13
N VAL A 131 -9.35 -1.80 13.00
CA VAL A 131 -9.16 -2.61 11.79
C VAL A 131 -10.23 -3.70 11.70
N LEU A 132 -10.72 -4.01 10.49
CA LEU A 132 -11.78 -5.00 10.35
C LEU A 132 -11.36 -6.40 10.85
N SER A 133 -10.07 -6.74 10.82
CA SER A 133 -9.58 -8.01 11.35
C SER A 133 -9.71 -8.17 12.87
N GLU A 134 -9.97 -7.09 13.60
CA GLU A 134 -10.24 -7.11 15.04
C GLU A 134 -11.72 -7.29 15.38
N LEU A 135 -12.62 -7.29 14.38
CA LEU A 135 -14.04 -7.48 14.56
C LEU A 135 -14.44 -8.95 14.37
N ASP A 136 -15.40 -9.41 15.17
CA ASP A 136 -15.92 -10.78 15.07
C ASP A 136 -16.75 -11.00 13.79
N ASP A 137 -17.52 -9.99 13.37
CA ASP A 137 -18.31 -10.01 12.14
C ASP A 137 -18.08 -8.73 11.33
N ILE A 138 -17.54 -8.92 10.13
CA ILE A 138 -17.23 -7.85 9.17
C ILE A 138 -18.25 -7.76 8.04
N THR A 139 -19.23 -8.68 7.98
CA THR A 139 -20.26 -8.74 6.93
C THR A 139 -21.02 -7.41 6.76
N PRO A 140 -21.36 -6.66 7.83
CA PRO A 140 -22.01 -5.35 7.70
C PRO A 140 -21.23 -4.34 6.85
N TYR A 141 -19.91 -4.49 6.74
CA TYR A 141 -19.03 -3.57 6.02
C TYR A 141 -18.84 -3.93 4.54
N TYR A 142 -19.38 -5.04 4.05
CA TYR A 142 -19.12 -5.51 2.68
C TYR A 142 -19.55 -4.51 1.58
N ALA A 143 -20.71 -3.86 1.77
CA ALA A 143 -21.16 -2.83 0.85
C ALA A 143 -20.21 -1.62 0.83
N GLU A 144 -19.68 -1.26 1.99
CA GLU A 144 -18.74 -0.16 2.13
C GLU A 144 -17.36 -0.52 1.58
N MET A 145 -16.85 -1.73 1.85
CA MET A 145 -15.63 -2.28 1.24
C MET A 145 -15.67 -2.18 -0.29
N LYS A 146 -16.78 -2.60 -0.89
CA LYS A 146 -16.99 -2.48 -2.34
C LYS A 146 -16.95 -1.02 -2.80
N SER A 147 -17.65 -0.14 -2.09
CA SER A 147 -17.70 1.30 -2.40
C SER A 147 -16.31 1.93 -2.34
N VAL A 148 -15.53 1.71 -1.28
CA VAL A 148 -14.22 2.34 -1.11
C VAL A 148 -13.19 1.83 -2.12
N ILE A 149 -13.24 0.53 -2.49
CA ILE A 149 -12.37 -0.01 -3.54
C ILE A 149 -12.71 0.59 -4.91
N ASN A 150 -14.00 0.72 -5.24
CA ASN A 150 -14.40 1.40 -6.47
C ASN A 150 -13.99 2.87 -6.48
N GLN A 151 -14.12 3.57 -5.36
CA GLN A 151 -13.66 4.96 -5.22
C GLN A 151 -12.15 5.06 -5.45
N LEU A 152 -11.33 4.22 -4.79
CA LEU A 152 -9.89 4.14 -5.04
C LEU A 152 -9.59 3.99 -6.54
N HIS A 153 -10.26 3.04 -7.18
CA HIS A 153 -10.07 2.73 -8.59
C HIS A 153 -10.41 3.91 -9.52
N ASN A 154 -11.44 4.69 -9.17
CA ASN A 154 -11.84 5.89 -9.90
C ASN A 154 -10.84 7.03 -9.75
N TYR A 155 -10.14 7.09 -8.62
CA TYR A 155 -9.05 8.04 -8.38
C TYR A 155 -7.69 7.58 -8.90
N GLY A 156 -7.61 6.44 -9.60
CA GLY A 156 -6.37 5.95 -10.17
C GLY A 156 -5.45 5.28 -9.14
N LEU A 157 -6.02 4.75 -8.06
CA LEU A 157 -5.34 4.02 -6.98
C LEU A 157 -5.95 2.62 -6.81
N SER A 158 -5.19 1.66 -6.32
CA SER A 158 -5.64 0.29 -6.04
C SER A 158 -4.94 -0.21 -4.77
N SER A 159 -5.58 -1.13 -4.04
CA SER A 159 -4.95 -1.75 -2.88
C SER A 159 -3.95 -2.80 -3.32
N ASN A 160 -4.39 -3.69 -4.21
CA ASN A 160 -3.70 -4.90 -4.67
C ASN A 160 -3.33 -5.89 -3.54
N ASP A 161 -3.89 -5.69 -2.34
CA ASP A 161 -3.72 -6.54 -1.17
C ASP A 161 -4.99 -6.48 -0.28
N ILE A 162 -6.12 -6.91 -0.85
CA ILE A 162 -7.42 -6.88 -0.17
C ILE A 162 -7.46 -7.96 0.92
N HIS A 163 -7.44 -7.52 2.17
CA HIS A 163 -7.76 -8.33 3.34
C HIS A 163 -8.27 -7.45 4.50
N ALA A 164 -8.95 -8.03 5.48
CA ALA A 164 -9.62 -7.29 6.57
C ALA A 164 -8.66 -6.38 7.38
N GLY A 165 -7.40 -6.80 7.55
CA GLY A 165 -6.37 -5.97 8.22
C GLY A 165 -6.02 -4.65 7.51
N ASN A 166 -6.36 -4.49 6.23
CA ASN A 166 -6.10 -3.28 5.44
C ASN A 166 -7.31 -2.33 5.35
N PHE A 167 -8.36 -2.58 6.14
CA PHE A 167 -9.51 -1.70 6.24
C PHE A 167 -9.66 -1.22 7.68
N VAL A 168 -9.74 0.09 7.87
CA VAL A 168 -9.91 0.72 9.18
C VAL A 168 -11.28 1.39 9.22
N VAL A 169 -12.10 1.01 10.20
CA VAL A 169 -13.36 1.65 10.52
C VAL A 169 -13.06 2.93 11.28
N THR A 170 -13.42 4.07 10.70
CA THR A 170 -13.24 5.40 11.30
C THR A 170 -14.59 6.02 11.65
N ASN A 171 -14.58 7.17 12.31
CA ASN A 171 -15.79 7.96 12.57
C ASN A 171 -16.47 8.51 11.31
N VAL A 172 -15.78 8.55 10.16
CA VAL A 172 -16.28 9.09 8.88
C VAL A 172 -16.50 7.99 7.83
N GLY A 173 -16.34 6.73 8.20
CA GLY A 173 -16.48 5.57 7.32
C GLY A 173 -15.21 4.73 7.21
N LEU A 174 -15.21 3.80 6.28
CA LEU A 174 -14.11 2.86 6.06
C LEU A 174 -12.98 3.53 5.26
N LYS A 175 -11.74 3.38 5.73
CA LYS A 175 -10.53 3.73 4.97
C LYS A 175 -9.75 2.48 4.62
N VAL A 176 -9.17 2.47 3.42
CA VAL A 176 -8.18 1.50 2.99
C VAL A 176 -6.80 1.98 3.42
N ILE A 177 -5.98 1.08 3.95
CA ILE A 177 -4.60 1.38 4.27
C ILE A 177 -3.66 0.46 3.48
N ASP A 178 -2.39 0.85 3.44
CA ASP A 178 -1.29 0.05 2.88
C ASP A 178 -1.48 -0.33 1.39
N LEU A 179 -1.53 0.70 0.53
CA LEU A 179 -1.61 0.48 -0.91
C LEU A 179 -0.32 -0.14 -1.45
N SER A 180 -0.45 -1.25 -2.16
CA SER A 180 0.65 -2.02 -2.75
C SER A 180 0.41 -2.33 -4.24
N ASP A 181 -0.19 -1.37 -4.96
CA ASP A 181 -0.53 -1.49 -6.38
C ASP A 181 0.68 -1.33 -7.33
N TYR A 182 1.71 -2.13 -7.06
CA TYR A 182 2.91 -2.24 -7.88
C TYR A 182 2.59 -2.71 -9.31
N GLY A 183 2.97 -1.89 -10.29
CA GLY A 183 2.98 -2.28 -11.70
C GLY A 183 1.76 -1.80 -12.48
N ASN A 184 1.14 -2.70 -13.24
CA ASN A 184 0.07 -2.32 -14.15
C ASN A 184 -1.25 -2.12 -13.40
N PHE A 185 -1.75 -0.88 -13.40
CA PHE A 185 -2.95 -0.49 -12.69
C PHE A 185 -4.19 -1.34 -13.04
N ALA A 186 -4.39 -1.72 -14.31
CA ALA A 186 -5.54 -2.54 -14.71
C ALA A 186 -5.47 -3.95 -14.12
N ILE A 187 -4.26 -4.50 -13.96
CA ILE A 187 -4.03 -5.78 -13.29
C ILE A 187 -4.32 -5.64 -11.80
N CYS A 188 -3.83 -4.59 -11.14
CA CYS A 188 -4.08 -4.33 -9.72
C CYS A 188 -5.58 -4.19 -9.42
N LYS A 189 -6.32 -3.41 -10.23
CA LYS A 189 -7.78 -3.31 -10.12
C LYS A 189 -8.46 -4.68 -10.23
N ALA A 190 -8.06 -5.48 -11.20
CA ALA A 190 -8.65 -6.80 -11.39
C ALA A 190 -8.31 -7.76 -10.23
N ASN A 191 -7.11 -7.68 -9.65
CA ASN A 191 -6.74 -8.44 -8.46
C ASN A 191 -7.63 -8.05 -7.27
N ASP A 192 -7.88 -6.75 -7.04
CA ASP A 192 -8.78 -6.28 -5.98
C ASP A 192 -10.18 -6.89 -6.13
N LEU A 193 -10.75 -6.80 -7.32
CA LEU A 193 -12.09 -7.33 -7.61
C LEU A 193 -12.16 -8.86 -7.46
N ILE A 194 -11.10 -9.57 -7.84
CA ILE A 194 -11.01 -11.03 -7.66
C ILE A 194 -10.92 -11.38 -6.17
N ALA A 195 -10.13 -10.62 -5.39
CA ALA A 195 -9.97 -10.84 -3.96
C ALA A 195 -11.28 -10.56 -3.19
N LEU A 196 -11.98 -9.46 -3.52
CA LEU A 196 -13.30 -9.14 -2.98
C LEU A 196 -14.30 -10.29 -3.19
N GLN A 197 -14.41 -10.80 -4.42
CA GLN A 197 -15.27 -11.95 -4.70
C GLN A 197 -14.81 -13.20 -3.93
N ARG A 198 -13.52 -13.49 -3.97
CA ARG A 198 -13.00 -14.78 -3.54
C ARG A 198 -13.03 -14.95 -2.02
N PHE A 199 -12.76 -13.88 -1.27
CA PHE A 199 -12.62 -13.94 0.17
C PHE A 199 -13.87 -13.44 0.92
N TYR A 200 -14.70 -12.62 0.26
CA TYR A 200 -15.85 -11.96 0.90
C TYR A 200 -17.17 -12.19 0.14
N ASP A 201 -17.14 -12.91 -0.98
CA ASP A 201 -18.30 -13.12 -1.87
C ASP A 201 -18.95 -11.81 -2.37
N ILE A 202 -18.15 -10.74 -2.45
CA ILE A 202 -18.57 -9.43 -2.93
C ILE A 202 -18.46 -9.39 -4.46
N GLU A 203 -19.61 -9.33 -5.14
CA GLU A 203 -19.68 -9.29 -6.60
C GLU A 203 -19.17 -7.95 -7.19
N PRO A 204 -18.20 -7.98 -8.12
CA PRO A 204 -17.70 -6.78 -8.82
C PRO A 204 -18.77 -6.11 -9.69
N ASP A 205 -18.77 -4.77 -9.72
CA ASP A 205 -19.68 -4.01 -10.59
C ASP A 205 -19.35 -4.14 -12.08
N SER A 206 -18.08 -4.32 -12.42
CA SER A 206 -17.66 -4.48 -13.81
C SER A 206 -16.61 -5.58 -13.98
N LYS A 207 -16.89 -6.51 -14.89
CA LYS A 207 -16.03 -7.66 -15.22
C LYS A 207 -15.37 -7.44 -16.59
N ASN A 208 -14.42 -6.50 -16.63
CA ASN A 208 -13.70 -6.13 -17.85
C ASN A 208 -12.81 -7.28 -18.42
N CYS A 209 -12.25 -7.10 -19.61
CA CYS A 209 -11.44 -8.14 -20.26
C CYS A 209 -10.22 -8.56 -19.43
N VAL A 210 -9.57 -7.62 -18.72
CA VAL A 210 -8.43 -7.90 -17.86
C VAL A 210 -8.84 -8.78 -16.68
N TYR A 211 -9.96 -8.45 -16.02
CA TYR A 211 -10.54 -9.27 -14.95
C TYR A 211 -10.82 -10.70 -15.42
N ARG A 212 -11.46 -10.86 -16.60
CA ARG A 212 -11.76 -12.18 -17.16
C ARG A 212 -10.48 -12.97 -17.48
N PHE A 213 -9.48 -12.30 -18.04
CA PHE A 213 -8.19 -12.91 -18.37
C PHE A 213 -7.45 -13.39 -17.12
N ILE A 214 -7.36 -12.56 -16.08
CA ILE A 214 -6.69 -12.94 -14.83
C ILE A 214 -7.41 -14.10 -14.15
N ARG A 215 -8.75 -14.05 -14.09
CA ARG A 215 -9.56 -15.15 -13.55
C ARG A 215 -9.34 -16.45 -14.31
N PHE A 216 -9.29 -16.38 -15.65
CA PHE A 216 -8.99 -17.54 -16.48
C PHE A 216 -7.58 -18.10 -16.21
N ARG A 217 -6.56 -17.23 -16.17
CA ARG A 217 -5.17 -17.60 -15.85
C ARG A 217 -5.07 -18.30 -14.50
N ASP A 218 -5.73 -17.77 -13.47
CA ASP A 218 -5.68 -18.31 -12.12
C ASP A 218 -6.39 -19.66 -12.05
N ASN A 219 -7.57 -19.79 -12.68
CA ASN A 219 -8.26 -21.08 -12.84
C ASN A 219 -7.40 -22.12 -13.57
N PHE A 220 -6.75 -21.72 -14.66
CA PHE A 220 -5.83 -22.59 -15.40
C PHE A 220 -4.64 -23.03 -14.52
N ARG A 221 -4.08 -22.11 -13.73
CA ARG A 221 -2.99 -22.40 -12.79
C ARG A 221 -3.44 -23.38 -11.71
N HIS A 222 -4.64 -23.20 -11.15
CA HIS A 222 -5.24 -24.11 -10.18
C HIS A 222 -5.44 -25.51 -10.79
N TRP A 223 -6.03 -25.59 -11.98
CA TRP A 223 -6.23 -26.83 -12.71
C TRP A 223 -4.91 -27.54 -13.04
N SER A 224 -3.91 -26.80 -13.54
CA SER A 224 -2.57 -27.33 -13.82
C SER A 224 -1.87 -27.89 -12.58
N ARG A 225 -2.00 -27.21 -11.43
CA ARG A 225 -1.45 -27.71 -10.15
C ARG A 225 -2.15 -28.99 -9.69
N LYS A 226 -3.48 -29.04 -9.84
CA LYS A 226 -4.28 -30.24 -9.51
C LYS A 226 -3.82 -31.44 -10.34
N ILE A 227 -3.60 -31.27 -11.65
CA ILE A 227 -3.05 -32.32 -12.52
C ILE A 227 -1.65 -32.76 -12.09
N ARG A 228 -0.81 -31.82 -11.66
CA ARG A 228 0.57 -32.09 -11.22
C ARG A 228 0.68 -32.59 -9.77
N GLY A 229 -0.43 -32.89 -9.09
CA GLY A 229 -0.45 -33.33 -7.69
C GLY A 229 0.10 -32.32 -6.69
N LYS A 230 0.24 -31.04 -7.07
CA LYS A 230 0.79 -30.00 -6.19
C LYS A 230 -0.32 -29.37 -5.37
N LYS A 231 -0.11 -29.20 -4.05
CA LYS A 231 -1.04 -28.47 -3.19
C LYS A 231 -1.42 -27.13 -3.82
N THR A 232 -2.71 -26.91 -3.96
CA THR A 232 -3.29 -25.64 -4.36
C THR A 232 -2.96 -24.62 -3.26
N ARG A 233 -2.27 -23.52 -3.58
CA ARG A 233 -2.19 -22.41 -2.62
C ARG A 233 -3.54 -21.70 -2.69
N LEU A 234 -4.23 -21.65 -1.54
CA LEU A 234 -5.37 -20.76 -1.33
C LEU A 234 -4.86 -19.33 -1.48
#